data_AF-A0A7X3DAN1-F1
#
_entry.id   AF-A0A7X3DAN1-F1
#
_cell.length_a   1.000
_cell.length_b   1.000
_cell.length_c   1.000
_cell.angle_alpha   90.00
_cell.angle_beta   90.00
_cell.angle_gamma   90.00
#
_symmetry.space_group_name_H-M   'P 1'
#
loop_
_entity.id
_entity.type
_entity.pdbx_description
1 polymer ?
#
loop_
_entity_poly.entity_id
_entity_poly.type
_entity_poly.pdbx_seq_one_letter_code
_entity_poly.pdbx_strand_id
1 'polypeptide(L)'
;MSDLANYGLTLTANAVHGKQFEKKMRGYNPDEVDDFLDEVIKDYARMQDLINKFEADLAAIHIELLKNPESYDQFMIKRRIEDLEMKVFGEKRELLRPRV
;
A
#
# COMPACT_ATOMS: atom_id res chain seq x y z
N MET A 1 6.72 -8.42 7.42
CA MET A 1 5.38 -8.46 8.08
C MET A 1 5.15 -7.31 9.06
N SER A 2 6.19 -6.68 9.62
CA SER A 2 6.10 -5.56 10.57
C SER A 2 5.64 -4.22 9.96
N ASP A 3 5.69 -4.02 8.65
CA ASP A 3 5.43 -2.71 8.04
C ASP A 3 3.96 -2.43 7.69
N LEU A 4 3.15 -3.47 7.43
CA LEU A 4 1.74 -3.29 7.04
C LEU A 4 0.86 -2.75 8.19
N ALA A 5 1.22 -3.06 9.44
CA ALA A 5 0.52 -2.56 10.62
C ALA A 5 0.59 -1.03 10.75
N ASN A 6 1.67 -0.40 10.27
CA ASN A 6 1.83 1.06 10.27
C ASN A 6 0.87 1.75 9.29
N TYR A 7 0.33 1.00 8.32
CA TYR A 7 -0.70 1.46 7.40
C TYR A 7 -2.13 1.12 7.89
N GLY A 8 -2.27 0.63 9.12
CA GLY A 8 -3.57 0.25 9.70
C GLY A 8 -4.11 -1.09 9.18
N LEU A 9 -3.30 -1.89 8.48
CA LEU A 9 -3.68 -3.21 8.01
C LEU A 9 -3.42 -4.25 9.11
N THR A 10 -4.48 -4.90 9.57
CA THR A 10 -4.44 -5.83 10.71
C THR A 10 -4.71 -7.28 10.32
N LEU A 11 -5.19 -7.52 9.10
CA LEU A 11 -5.55 -8.85 8.60
C LEU A 11 -4.56 -9.32 7.54
N THR A 12 -4.26 -10.62 7.57
CA THR A 12 -3.48 -11.33 6.55
C THR A 12 -4.30 -12.52 6.05
N ALA A 13 -4.00 -13.02 4.85
CA ALA A 13 -4.66 -14.20 4.29
C ALA A 13 -4.65 -15.40 5.28
N ASN A 14 -3.51 -15.64 5.92
CA ASN A 14 -3.36 -16.70 6.94
C ASN A 14 -4.19 -16.43 8.20
N ALA A 15 -4.28 -15.17 8.64
CA ALA A 15 -5.09 -14.82 9.80
C ALA A 15 -6.59 -15.00 9.54
N VAL A 16 -7.04 -14.73 8.31
CA VAL A 16 -8.43 -14.96 7.89
C VAL A 16 -8.71 -16.46 7.80
N HIS A 17 -7.83 -17.24 7.16
CA HIS A 17 -7.96 -18.69 7.06
C HIS A 17 -8.00 -19.39 8.43
N GLY A 18 -7.22 -18.93 9.40
CA GLY A 18 -7.20 -19.49 10.76
C GLY A 18 -8.33 -19.00 11.67
N LYS A 19 -9.22 -18.12 11.18
CA LYS A 19 -10.25 -17.50 12.03
C LYS A 19 -11.38 -18.48 12.30
N GLN A 20 -11.66 -18.72 13.58
CA GLN A 20 -12.84 -19.45 14.02
C GLN A 20 -13.88 -18.49 14.60
N PHE A 21 -15.14 -18.69 14.21
CA PHE A 21 -16.28 -17.93 14.71
C PHE A 21 -17.07 -18.76 15.71
N GLU A 22 -17.52 -18.12 16.80
CA GLU A 22 -18.42 -18.76 17.75
C GLU A 22 -19.80 -18.99 17.11
N LYS A 23 -20.33 -20.21 17.26
CA LYS A 23 -21.68 -20.54 16.80
C LYS A 23 -22.71 -19.99 17.80
N LYS A 24 -23.66 -19.19 17.30
CA LYS A 24 -24.79 -18.66 18.07
C LYS A 24 -26.11 -19.17 17.50
N MET A 25 -27.16 -19.19 18.34
CA MET A 25 -28.50 -19.69 17.97
C MET A 25 -29.13 -18.96 16.76
N ARG A 26 -28.71 -17.72 16.52
CA ARG A 26 -28.99 -16.95 15.31
C ARG A 26 -27.66 -16.45 14.74
N GLY A 27 -27.47 -16.60 13.45
CA GLY A 27 -26.26 -16.19 12.75
C GLY A 27 -26.36 -16.48 11.26
N TYR A 28 -25.31 -16.10 10.53
CA TYR A 28 -25.15 -16.45 9.12
C TYR A 28 -24.89 -17.95 8.95
N ASN A 29 -25.18 -18.46 7.75
CA ASN A 29 -24.85 -19.83 7.40
C ASN A 29 -23.32 -19.98 7.36
N PRO A 30 -22.72 -20.90 8.16
CA PRO A 30 -21.27 -21.11 8.16
C PRO A 30 -20.70 -21.38 6.76
N ASP A 31 -21.38 -22.18 5.95
CA ASP A 31 -20.88 -22.55 4.62
C ASP A 31 -20.81 -21.34 3.67
N GLU A 32 -21.82 -20.46 3.71
CA GLU A 32 -21.83 -19.22 2.91
C GLU A 32 -20.75 -18.23 3.37
N VAL A 33 -20.48 -18.18 4.68
CA VAL A 33 -19.40 -17.38 5.23
C VAL A 33 -18.05 -17.94 4.80
N ASP A 34 -17.85 -19.25 4.87
CA ASP A 34 -16.61 -19.90 4.48
C ASP A 34 -16.31 -19.71 2.98
N ASP A 35 -17.31 -19.89 2.11
CA ASP A 35 -17.18 -19.63 0.66
C ASP A 35 -16.75 -18.17 0.38
N PHE A 36 -17.34 -17.21 1.10
CA PHE A 36 -16.96 -15.80 0.97
C PHE A 36 -15.53 -15.55 1.51
N LEU A 37 -15.16 -16.14 2.65
CA LEU A 37 -13.83 -15.99 3.22
C LEU A 37 -12.75 -16.59 2.33
N ASP A 38 -13.04 -17.66 1.60
CA ASP A 38 -12.14 -18.23 0.60
C ASP A 38 -11.84 -17.25 -0.55
N GLU A 39 -12.83 -16.49 -1.01
CA GLU A 39 -12.63 -15.43 -2.00
C GLU A 39 -11.77 -14.29 -1.42
N VAL A 40 -12.08 -13.85 -0.19
CA VAL A 40 -11.30 -12.83 0.52
C VAL A 40 -9.85 -13.27 0.69
N ILE A 41 -9.59 -14.52 1.08
CA ILE A 41 -8.23 -15.06 1.23
C ILE A 41 -7.47 -14.99 -0.09
N LYS A 42 -8.09 -15.39 -1.21
CA LYS A 42 -7.50 -15.32 -2.55
C LYS A 42 -7.13 -13.89 -2.93
N ASP A 43 -8.01 -12.93 -2.66
CA ASP A 43 -7.77 -11.51 -2.96
C ASP A 43 -6.64 -10.94 -2.10
N TYR A 44 -6.60 -11.24 -0.80
CA TYR A 44 -5.50 -10.83 0.07
C TYR A 44 -4.16 -11.39 -0.37
N ALA A 45 -4.12 -12.66 -0.81
CA ALA A 45 -2.90 -13.26 -1.37
C ALA A 45 -2.45 -12.53 -2.64
N ARG A 46 -3.37 -12.27 -3.59
CA ARG A 46 -3.06 -11.51 -4.81
C ARG A 46 -2.58 -10.09 -4.52
N MET A 47 -3.19 -9.41 -3.54
CA MET A 47 -2.75 -8.08 -3.13
C MET A 47 -1.33 -8.10 -2.56
N GLN A 48 -1.00 -9.11 -1.74
CA GLN A 48 0.35 -9.25 -1.20
C GLN A 48 1.37 -9.49 -2.32
N ASP A 49 1.05 -10.32 -3.31
CA ASP A 49 1.93 -10.56 -4.46
C ASP A 49 2.16 -9.28 -5.27
N LEU A 50 1.11 -8.48 -5.48
CA LEU A 50 1.21 -7.18 -6.16
C LEU A 50 2.08 -6.19 -5.39
N ILE A 51 1.92 -6.10 -4.06
CA ILE A 51 2.76 -5.25 -3.20
C ILE A 51 4.23 -5.67 -3.34
N ASN A 52 4.52 -6.96 -3.19
CA ASN A 52 5.89 -7.48 -3.31
C ASN A 52 6.49 -7.17 -4.69
N LYS A 53 5.69 -7.31 -5.75
CA LYS A 53 6.11 -6.97 -7.12
C LYS A 53 6.44 -5.49 -7.25
N PHE A 54 5.57 -4.61 -6.77
CA PHE A 54 5.81 -3.16 -6.84
C PHE A 54 7.01 -2.73 -5.99
N GLU A 55 7.21 -3.33 -4.82
CA GLU A 55 8.41 -3.09 -4.00
C GLU A 55 9.69 -3.52 -4.73
N ALA A 56 9.67 -4.66 -5.41
CA ALA A 56 10.79 -5.12 -6.24
C ALA A 56 11.06 -4.18 -7.43
N ASP A 57 10.02 -3.74 -8.13
CA ASP A 57 10.12 -2.79 -9.24
C ASP A 57 10.70 -1.44 -8.76
N LEU A 58 10.22 -0.93 -7.62
CA LEU A 58 10.73 0.30 -7.00
C LEU A 58 12.21 0.17 -6.60
N ALA A 59 12.60 -0.98 -6.03
CA ALA A 59 13.99 -1.23 -5.68
C ALA A 59 14.89 -1.27 -6.92
N ALA A 60 14.43 -1.91 -8.00
CA ALA A 60 15.16 -1.96 -9.27
C ALA A 60 15.35 -0.56 -9.88
N ILE A 61 14.29 0.25 -9.93
CA ILE A 61 14.35 1.64 -10.40
C ILE A 61 15.29 2.46 -9.53
N HIS A 62 15.25 2.30 -8.21
CA HIS A 62 16.13 3.01 -7.30
C HIS A 62 17.62 2.70 -7.59
N ILE A 63 17.95 1.42 -7.80
CA ILE A 63 19.30 0.99 -8.18
C ILE A 63 19.71 1.61 -9.52
N GLU A 64 18.80 1.67 -10.49
CA GLU A 64 19.07 2.27 -11.79
C GLU A 64 19.36 3.77 -11.68
N LEU A 65 18.58 4.51 -10.88
CA LEU A 65 18.82 5.92 -10.64
C LEU A 65 20.18 6.17 -9.96
N LEU A 66 20.59 5.30 -9.03
CA LEU A 66 21.91 5.41 -8.37
C LEU A 66 23.09 5.23 -9.35
N LYS A 67 22.88 4.59 -10.52
CA LYS A 67 23.92 4.50 -11.57
C LYS A 67 24.16 5.83 -12.27
N ASN A 68 23.25 6.80 -12.15
CA ASN A 68 23.39 8.16 -12.67
C ASN A 68 23.20 9.20 -11.54
N PRO A 69 24.29 9.51 -10.79
CA PRO A 69 24.22 10.33 -9.58
C PRO A 69 23.63 11.73 -9.81
N GLU A 70 23.93 12.39 -10.93
CA GLU A 70 23.39 13.73 -11.23
C GLU A 70 21.87 13.72 -11.40
N SER A 71 21.35 12.72 -12.12
CA SER A 71 19.90 12.57 -12.30
C SER A 71 19.19 12.18 -10.99
N TYR A 72 19.85 11.37 -10.15
CA TYR A 72 19.33 11.00 -8.84
C TYR A 72 19.26 12.21 -7.90
N ASP A 73 20.33 13.00 -7.82
CA ASP A 73 20.36 14.21 -6.99
C ASP A 73 19.30 15.21 -7.44
N GLN A 74 19.13 15.41 -8.73
CA GLN A 74 18.08 16.29 -9.26
C GLN A 74 16.67 15.78 -8.93
N PHE A 75 16.42 14.47 -9.00
CA PHE A 75 15.14 13.86 -8.60
C PHE A 75 14.87 14.01 -7.10
N MET A 76 15.87 13.74 -6.25
CA MET A 76 15.75 13.83 -4.79
C MET A 76 15.52 15.28 -4.33
N ILE A 77 16.18 16.25 -4.98
CA ILE A 77 15.94 17.67 -4.75
C ILE A 77 14.51 18.05 -5.11
N LYS A 78 14.00 17.64 -6.29
CA LYS A 78 12.60 17.90 -6.68
C LYS A 78 11.61 17.33 -5.68
N ARG A 79 11.77 16.07 -5.29
CA ARG A 79 10.89 15.40 -4.31
C ARG A 79 10.89 16.12 -2.96
N ARG A 80 12.06 16.52 -2.46
CA ARG A 80 12.17 17.32 -1.23
C ARG A 80 11.46 18.67 -1.34
N ILE A 81 11.54 19.32 -2.49
CA ILE A 81 10.82 20.58 -2.73
C ILE A 81 9.31 20.34 -2.71
N GLU A 82 8.81 19.31 -3.37
CA GLU A 82 7.37 18.97 -3.34
C GLU A 82 6.86 18.70 -1.91
N ASP A 83 7.63 17.95 -1.12
CA ASP A 83 7.29 17.66 0.29
C ASP A 83 7.25 18.95 1.13
N LEU A 84 8.19 19.87 0.87
CA LEU A 84 8.21 21.19 1.52
C LEU A 84 7.03 22.05 1.07
N GLU A 85 6.67 22.02 -0.22
CA GLU A 85 5.53 22.77 -0.75
C GLU A 85 4.23 22.31 -0.09
N MET A 86 4.01 21.00 0.00
CA MET A 86 2.84 20.44 0.68
C MET A 86 2.80 20.82 2.17
N LYS A 87 3.94 20.81 2.88
CA LYS A 87 3.99 21.16 4.31
C LYS A 87 3.79 22.65 4.57
N VAL A 88 4.33 23.51 3.72
CA VAL A 88 4.31 24.97 3.91
C VAL A 88 3.02 25.58 3.36
N PHE A 89 2.56 25.11 2.20
CA PHE A 89 1.44 25.72 1.48
C PHE A 89 0.18 24.85 1.44
N GLY A 90 0.25 23.58 1.84
CA GLY A 90 -0.89 22.64 1.77
C GLY A 90 -1.22 22.15 0.36
N GLU A 91 -0.66 22.77 -0.67
CA GLU A 91 -0.89 22.47 -2.09
C GLU A 91 0.40 22.64 -2.91
N LYS A 92 0.48 21.93 -4.04
CA LYS A 92 1.62 22.01 -4.96
C LYS A 92 1.62 23.33 -5.72
N ARG A 93 2.80 23.89 -6.01
CA ARG A 93 2.95 25.15 -6.76
C ARG A 93 2.24 25.19 -8.11
N GLU A 94 2.11 24.05 -8.77
CA GLU A 94 1.43 23.94 -10.06
C GLU A 94 -0.06 24.31 -9.98
N LEU A 95 -0.68 24.13 -8.81
CA LEU A 95 -2.06 24.50 -8.51
C LEU A 95 -2.19 25.92 -7.94
N LEU A 96 -1.09 26.48 -7.38
CA LEU A 96 -1.03 27.83 -6.80
C LEU A 96 -0.82 28.95 -7.84
N ARG A 97 -0.68 28.63 -9.14
CA ARG A 97 -0.63 29.69 -10.16
C ARG A 97 -1.97 30.43 -10.18
N PRO A 98 -2.00 31.77 -10.07
CA PRO A 98 -3.21 32.51 -10.35
C PRO A 98 -3.63 32.17 -11.78
N ARG A 99 -4.88 31.72 -11.97
CA ARG A 99 -5.50 31.86 -13.28
C ARG A 99 -5.52 33.37 -13.54
N VAL A 100 -4.82 33.76 -14.60
CA VAL A 100 -4.67 35.14 -15.07
C VAL A 100 -5.98 35.91 -14.96
#